data_AF-A0A8I2DE99-F1
#
_entry.id   AF-A0A8I2DE99-F1
#
_cell.length_a   1.000
_cell.length_b   1.000
_cell.length_c   1.000
_cell.angle_alpha   90.00
_cell.angle_beta   90.00
_cell.angle_gamma   90.00
#
_symmetry.space_group_name_H-M   'P 1'
#
loop_
_entity.id
_entity.type
_entity.pdbx_description
1 polymer ?
#
loop_
_entity_poly.entity_id
_entity_poly.type
_entity_poly.pdbx_seq_one_letter_code
_entity_poly.pdbx_strand_id
1 'polypeptide(L)'
;HDLSDYKTYIDYMVELRDGKLREVFQIPSYEMTQVASKEVAASPELFHMNRVTGELGNRPLFSIADFTFYQGISCILGDNGVGKSTLFRSILQFQKYKGSIAWKGTVLKKKKSLYRDLTGVVQEAEKQFIRVSLREELQLDGPDSERNQRIFQALRYFDLEQAVDKSPYQLSGGQQKILQ
;
A
#
# COMPACT_ATOMS: atom_id res chain seq x y z
N HIS A 1 19.99 -0.85 1.33
CA HIS A 1 19.14 -1.71 2.18
C HIS A 1 19.29 -3.13 1.69
N ASP A 2 19.56 -4.06 2.59
CA ASP A 2 19.50 -5.49 2.24
C ASP A 2 18.04 -5.86 1.97
N LEU A 3 17.79 -6.52 0.85
CA LEU A 3 16.46 -6.89 0.38
C LEU A 3 16.34 -8.41 0.15
N SER A 4 17.36 -9.19 0.54
CA SER A 4 17.40 -10.65 0.40
C SER A 4 16.15 -11.32 0.95
N ASP A 5 15.68 -10.85 2.10
CA ASP A 5 14.60 -11.48 2.87
C ASP A 5 13.22 -11.26 2.24
N TYR A 6 13.07 -10.28 1.35
CA TYR A 6 11.80 -10.02 0.67
C TYR A 6 11.62 -10.85 -0.60
N LYS A 7 12.68 -11.49 -1.10
CA LYS A 7 12.67 -12.21 -2.38
C LYS A 7 11.65 -13.35 -2.43
N THR A 8 11.38 -14.01 -1.30
CA THR A 8 10.42 -15.11 -1.22
C THR A 8 8.95 -14.64 -1.26
N TYR A 9 8.71 -13.37 -0.97
CA TYR A 9 7.37 -12.78 -0.83
C TYR A 9 6.97 -11.87 -1.99
N ILE A 10 7.94 -11.33 -2.74
CA ILE A 10 7.66 -10.38 -3.82
C ILE A 10 7.52 -11.11 -5.15
N ASP A 11 6.48 -10.76 -5.90
CA ASP A 11 6.30 -11.20 -7.27
C ASP A 11 6.99 -10.24 -8.25
N TYR A 12 6.85 -8.92 -8.00
CA TYR A 12 7.36 -7.87 -8.87
C TYR A 12 8.23 -6.86 -8.12
N MET A 13 9.42 -6.58 -8.65
CA MET A 13 10.27 -5.51 -8.16
C MET A 13 10.27 -4.35 -9.15
N VAL A 14 9.91 -3.17 -8.67
CA VAL A 14 9.75 -1.96 -9.47
C VAL A 14 10.64 -0.87 -8.89
N GLU A 15 11.43 -0.19 -9.71
CA GLU A 15 12.22 0.96 -9.29
C GLU A 15 11.58 2.25 -9.80
N LEU A 16 11.40 3.22 -8.88
CA LEU A 16 11.12 4.62 -9.19
C LEU A 16 12.44 5.40 -9.16
N ARG A 17 13.00 5.67 -10.34
CA ARG A 17 14.25 6.40 -10.52
C ARG A 17 14.13 7.40 -11.65
N ASP A 18 14.70 8.58 -11.45
CA ASP A 18 14.59 9.71 -12.40
C ASP A 18 13.14 10.01 -12.80
N GLY A 19 12.21 9.81 -11.86
CA GLY A 19 10.79 10.02 -12.04
C GLY A 19 10.06 8.99 -12.92
N LYS A 20 10.70 7.87 -13.27
CA LYS A 20 10.11 6.81 -14.10
C LYS A 20 10.00 5.50 -13.33
N LEU A 21 8.99 4.69 -13.64
CA LEU A 21 8.85 3.33 -13.14
C LEU A 21 9.46 2.35 -14.14
N ARG A 22 10.23 1.38 -13.62
CA ARG A 22 10.80 0.28 -14.40
C ARG A 22 10.74 -1.00 -13.59
N GLU A 23 10.35 -2.10 -14.21
CA GLU A 23 10.55 -3.41 -13.62
C GLU A 23 12.04 -3.71 -13.56
N VAL A 24 12.47 -4.29 -12.45
CA VAL A 24 13.86 -4.62 -12.20
C VAL A 24 13.95 -6.10 -11.90
N PHE A 25 14.80 -6.78 -12.65
CA PHE A 25 15.01 -8.21 -12.49
C PHE A 25 16.17 -8.50 -11.54
N GLN A 26 17.09 -7.56 -11.30
CA GLN A 26 18.24 -7.69 -10.39
C GLN A 26 18.47 -6.36 -9.63
N ILE A 27 18.56 -6.38 -8.29
CA ILE A 27 18.91 -5.18 -7.51
C ILE A 27 20.33 -4.74 -7.93
N PRO A 28 20.56 -3.45 -8.25
CA PRO A 28 21.90 -2.94 -8.44
C PRO A 28 22.71 -3.13 -7.15
N SER A 29 23.64 -4.08 -7.17
CA SER A 29 24.39 -4.51 -6.00
C SER A 29 25.52 -3.52 -5.68
N TYR A 30 25.56 -3.05 -4.43
CA TYR A 30 26.80 -3.19 -3.67
C TYR A 30 26.71 -4.60 -3.08
N GLU A 31 27.46 -5.52 -3.69
CA GLU A 31 27.55 -6.97 -3.38
C GLU A 31 26.36 -7.58 -2.63
N MET A 32 25.40 -8.17 -3.35
CA MET A 32 24.76 -9.44 -3.00
C MET A 32 23.61 -9.81 -3.96
N THR A 33 23.62 -11.09 -4.33
CA THR A 33 22.59 -11.97 -4.90
C THR A 33 21.62 -11.42 -5.94
N GLN A 34 21.66 -12.02 -7.14
CA GLN A 34 20.66 -11.86 -8.19
C GLN A 34 19.24 -11.94 -7.61
N VAL A 35 18.51 -10.84 -7.74
CA VAL A 35 17.06 -10.89 -7.65
C VAL A 35 16.57 -11.69 -8.84
N ALA A 36 15.50 -12.43 -8.62
CA ALA A 36 14.72 -13.03 -9.67
C ALA A 36 13.30 -12.61 -9.31
N SER A 37 12.66 -11.79 -10.13
CA SER A 37 11.21 -11.71 -10.11
C SER A 37 10.70 -13.12 -10.40
N LYS A 38 9.69 -13.59 -9.67
CA LYS A 38 8.95 -14.77 -10.12
C LYS A 38 8.41 -14.44 -11.51
N GLU A 39 8.65 -15.30 -12.50
CA GLU A 39 7.91 -15.21 -13.75
C GLU A 39 6.44 -15.44 -13.40
N VAL A 40 5.67 -14.35 -13.40
CA VAL A 40 4.25 -14.43 -13.15
C VAL A 40 3.56 -14.65 -14.49
N ALA A 41 3.10 -15.89 -14.72
CA ALA A 41 2.16 -16.18 -15.80
C ALA A 41 0.97 -15.22 -15.72
N ALA A 42 0.53 -14.69 -16.87
CA ALA A 42 -0.51 -13.67 -17.09
C ALA A 42 -1.40 -13.32 -15.87
N SER A 43 -0.86 -12.56 -14.92
CA SER A 43 -1.63 -12.02 -13.80
C SER A 43 -2.57 -10.93 -14.31
N PRO A 44 -3.79 -10.81 -13.76
CA PRO A 44 -4.69 -9.72 -14.10
C PRO A 44 -4.06 -8.34 -13.87
N GLU A 45 -4.31 -7.42 -14.78
CA GLU A 45 -3.95 -6.01 -14.60
C GLU A 45 -4.76 -5.40 -13.46
N LEU A 46 -4.06 -4.80 -12.50
CA LEU A 46 -4.70 -4.09 -11.40
C LEU A 46 -4.69 -2.58 -11.66
N PHE A 47 -3.51 -2.00 -11.89
CA PHE A 47 -3.40 -0.58 -12.23
C PHE A 47 -2.74 -0.38 -13.57
N HIS A 48 -3.32 0.48 -14.40
CA HIS A 48 -2.65 1.00 -15.60
C HIS A 48 -2.47 2.51 -15.48
N MET A 49 -1.25 2.98 -15.71
CA MET A 49 -0.87 4.39 -15.66
C MET A 49 -0.52 4.86 -17.06
N ASN A 50 -1.20 5.90 -17.54
CA ASN A 50 -0.89 6.53 -18.83
C ASN A 50 -0.60 8.01 -18.62
N ARG A 51 0.64 8.41 -18.95
CA ARG A 51 1.18 9.78 -18.87
C ARG A 51 0.93 10.43 -17.51
N VAL A 52 1.14 9.66 -16.44
CA VAL A 52 0.89 10.10 -15.07
C VAL A 52 2.04 10.98 -14.58
N THR A 53 1.72 12.21 -14.18
CA THR A 53 2.72 13.13 -13.58
C THR A 53 2.29 13.54 -12.19
N GLY A 54 3.23 13.54 -11.25
CA GLY A 54 3.03 13.93 -9.87
C GLY A 54 3.99 15.03 -9.45
N GLU A 55 3.45 16.01 -8.72
CA GLU A 55 4.18 17.15 -8.18
C GLU A 55 3.83 17.35 -6.70
N LEU A 56 4.77 17.94 -5.96
CA LEU A 56 4.57 18.37 -4.58
C LEU A 56 4.94 19.86 -4.46
N GLY A 57 3.96 20.70 -4.16
CA GLY A 57 4.08 22.14 -4.36
C GLY A 57 4.27 22.43 -5.85
N ASN A 58 5.45 22.95 -6.23
CA ASN A 58 5.84 23.19 -7.61
C ASN A 58 7.02 22.31 -8.07
N ARG A 59 7.42 21.33 -7.26
CA ARG A 59 8.51 20.43 -7.60
C ARG A 59 7.96 19.18 -8.31
N PRO A 60 8.32 18.92 -9.58
CA PRO A 60 7.98 17.67 -10.23
C PRO A 60 8.73 16.52 -9.55
N LEU A 61 8.03 15.44 -9.23
CA LEU A 61 8.61 14.27 -8.59
C LEU A 61 8.70 13.08 -9.55
N PHE A 62 7.65 12.83 -10.34
CA PHE A 62 7.63 11.74 -11.31
C PHE A 62 6.83 12.05 -12.57
N SER A 63 7.21 11.40 -13.67
CA SER A 63 6.55 11.41 -14.97
C SER A 63 6.59 9.98 -15.55
N ILE A 64 5.51 9.26 -15.32
CA ILE A 64 5.32 7.87 -15.74
C ILE A 64 4.62 7.90 -17.09
N ALA A 65 5.34 7.50 -18.14
CA ALA A 65 4.82 7.52 -19.51
C ALA A 65 3.74 6.47 -19.73
N ASP A 66 4.04 5.21 -19.42
CA ASP A 66 3.12 4.07 -19.42
C ASP A 66 3.66 3.02 -18.44
N PHE A 67 2.83 2.51 -17.53
CA PHE A 67 3.22 1.45 -16.59
C PHE A 67 2.01 0.68 -16.06
N THR A 68 2.16 -0.64 -15.90
CA THR A 68 1.11 -1.53 -15.37
C THR A 68 1.56 -2.21 -14.10
N PHE A 69 0.72 -2.18 -13.05
CA PHE A 69 0.84 -3.07 -11.91
C PHE A 69 -0.12 -4.25 -12.07
N TYR A 70 0.39 -5.45 -11.90
CA TYR A 70 -0.36 -6.70 -12.00
C TYR A 70 -0.71 -7.24 -10.61
N GLN A 71 -1.64 -8.20 -10.59
CA GLN A 71 -1.98 -8.93 -9.37
C GLN A 71 -0.76 -9.66 -8.81
N GLY A 72 -0.47 -9.42 -7.53
CA GLY A 72 0.66 -9.99 -6.80
C GLY A 72 1.19 -9.01 -5.77
N ILE A 73 2.33 -9.33 -5.15
CA ILE A 73 3.05 -8.46 -4.23
C ILE A 73 4.09 -7.68 -5.03
N SER A 74 3.88 -6.37 -5.15
CA SER A 74 4.82 -5.45 -5.80
C SER A 74 5.62 -4.66 -4.77
N CYS A 75 6.94 -4.61 -4.93
CA CYS A 75 7.81 -3.75 -4.15
C CYS A 75 8.29 -2.56 -4.99
N ILE A 76 8.09 -1.34 -4.51
CA ILE A 76 8.57 -0.12 -5.15
C ILE A 76 9.81 0.40 -4.43
N LEU A 77 10.93 0.42 -5.15
CA LEU A 77 12.24 0.89 -4.70
C LEU A 77 12.56 2.29 -5.26
N GLY A 78 13.56 2.95 -4.68
CA GLY A 78 14.08 4.24 -5.15
C GLY A 78 14.59 5.11 -4.01
N ASP A 79 15.26 6.20 -4.33
CA ASP A 79 15.87 7.08 -3.32
C ASP A 79 14.84 7.81 -2.44
N ASN A 80 15.29 8.31 -1.30
CA ASN A 80 14.48 9.18 -0.46
C ASN A 80 14.14 10.48 -1.22
N GLY A 81 12.88 10.88 -1.18
CA GLY A 81 12.40 12.08 -1.87
C GLY A 81 12.12 11.92 -3.38
N VAL A 82 12.33 10.74 -3.98
CA VAL A 82 12.04 10.50 -5.41
C VAL A 82 10.54 10.49 -5.74
N GLY A 83 9.67 10.42 -4.73
CA GLY A 83 8.21 10.53 -4.90
C GLY A 83 7.40 9.25 -4.67
N LYS A 84 7.99 8.19 -4.11
CA LYS A 84 7.27 6.92 -3.79
C LYS A 84 5.99 7.15 -2.97
N SER A 85 6.08 7.90 -1.87
CA SER A 85 4.92 8.22 -1.03
C SER A 85 3.88 9.06 -1.77
N THR A 86 4.33 9.97 -2.64
CA THR A 86 3.45 10.78 -3.50
C THR A 86 2.73 9.90 -4.52
N LEU A 87 3.42 8.93 -5.13
CA LEU A 87 2.84 7.95 -6.05
C LEU A 87 1.73 7.12 -5.37
N PHE A 88 1.99 6.57 -4.18
CA PHE A 88 0.96 5.85 -3.42
C PHE A 88 -0.25 6.74 -3.09
N ARG A 89 -0.01 7.99 -2.68
CA ARG A 89 -1.11 8.95 -2.44
C ARG A 89 -1.88 9.30 -3.73
N SER A 90 -1.22 9.33 -4.89
CA SER A 90 -1.90 9.54 -6.18
C SER A 90 -2.79 8.35 -6.54
N ILE A 91 -2.31 7.11 -6.35
CA ILE A 91 -3.10 5.88 -6.55
C ILE A 91 -4.35 5.88 -5.65
N LEU A 92 -4.19 6.25 -4.37
CA LEU A 92 -5.29 6.38 -3.40
C LEU A 92 -6.16 7.63 -3.61
N GLN A 93 -5.92 8.42 -4.66
CA GLN A 93 -6.60 9.69 -4.95
C GLN A 93 -6.51 10.77 -3.85
N PHE A 94 -5.53 10.66 -2.94
CA PHE A 94 -5.20 11.67 -1.93
C PHE A 94 -4.25 12.77 -2.42
N GLN A 95 -3.56 12.54 -3.55
CA GLN A 95 -2.68 13.52 -4.20
C GLN A 95 -3.12 13.75 -5.64
N LYS A 96 -3.18 15.02 -6.08
CA LYS A 96 -3.46 15.35 -7.48
C LYS A 96 -2.34 14.87 -8.40
N TYR A 97 -2.70 14.46 -9.61
CA TYR A 97 -1.81 14.07 -10.68
C TYR A 97 -2.41 14.51 -12.02
N LYS A 98 -1.59 14.58 -13.08
CA LYS A 98 -2.08 14.69 -14.48
C LYS A 98 -1.94 13.33 -15.16
N GLY A 99 -2.65 13.09 -16.26
CA GLY A 99 -2.73 11.78 -16.92
C GLY A 99 -3.89 10.94 -16.42
N SER A 100 -3.84 9.63 -16.62
CA SER A 100 -4.87 8.70 -16.16
C SER A 100 -4.31 7.49 -15.43
N ILE A 101 -4.95 7.13 -14.34
CA ILE A 101 -4.76 5.85 -13.64
C ILE A 101 -6.06 5.06 -13.81
N ALA A 102 -6.00 3.82 -14.27
CA ALA A 102 -7.11 2.89 -14.31
C ALA A 102 -6.95 1.82 -13.23
N TRP A 103 -8.05 1.42 -12.59
CA TRP A 103 -8.15 0.30 -11.65
C TRP A 103 -9.02 -0.78 -12.27
N LYS A 104 -8.46 -1.99 -12.45
CA LYS A 104 -9.12 -3.15 -13.09
C LYS A 104 -9.81 -2.75 -14.41
N GLY A 105 -9.06 -2.09 -15.30
CA GLY A 105 -9.54 -1.61 -16.60
C GLY A 105 -10.44 -0.37 -16.56
N THR A 106 -10.85 0.14 -15.39
CA THR A 106 -11.70 1.33 -15.27
C THR A 106 -10.90 2.55 -14.85
N VAL A 107 -10.89 3.61 -15.67
CA VAL A 107 -10.24 4.88 -15.31
C VAL A 107 -10.78 5.42 -13.98
N LEU A 108 -9.88 5.69 -13.04
CA LEU A 108 -10.17 6.33 -11.77
C LEU A 108 -10.61 7.77 -12.02
N LYS A 109 -11.92 7.97 -12.12
CA LYS A 109 -12.56 9.27 -11.88
C LYS A 109 -12.60 9.48 -10.36
N LYS A 110 -12.95 10.67 -9.84
CA LYS A 110 -13.18 10.88 -8.40
C LYS A 110 -14.33 9.99 -7.92
N LYS A 111 -14.09 8.69 -7.79
CA LYS A 111 -15.08 7.66 -7.47
C LYS A 111 -14.96 7.43 -5.98
N LYS A 112 -16.03 7.75 -5.27
CA LYS A 112 -16.15 7.38 -3.86
C LYS A 112 -15.94 5.88 -3.68
N SER A 113 -16.25 5.01 -4.64
CA SER A 113 -16.17 3.56 -4.44
C SER A 113 -14.74 2.98 -4.30
N LEU A 114 -13.67 3.72 -4.61
CA LEU A 114 -12.31 3.16 -4.63
C LEU A 114 -11.85 2.66 -3.25
N TYR A 115 -12.29 3.32 -2.16
CA TYR A 115 -11.94 2.90 -0.80
C TYR A 115 -12.47 1.51 -0.42
N ARG A 116 -13.40 0.94 -1.20
CA ARG A 116 -13.92 -0.41 -0.96
C ARG A 116 -12.94 -1.50 -1.40
N ASP A 117 -12.09 -1.17 -2.36
CA ASP A 117 -11.14 -2.09 -2.98
C ASP A 117 -9.69 -1.81 -2.58
N LEU A 118 -9.40 -0.59 -2.10
CA LEU A 118 -8.05 -0.14 -1.78
C LEU A 118 -7.98 0.44 -0.36
N THR A 119 -7.07 -0.13 0.42
CA THR A 119 -6.70 0.35 1.75
C THR A 119 -5.25 0.79 1.75
N GLY A 120 -4.98 1.98 2.30
CA GLY A 120 -3.63 2.49 2.48
C GLY A 120 -3.20 2.37 3.94
N VAL A 121 -2.14 1.60 4.18
CA VAL A 121 -1.51 1.46 5.51
C VAL A 121 -0.35 2.46 5.59
N VAL A 122 -0.34 3.33 6.60
CA VAL A 122 0.70 4.36 6.79
C VAL A 122 1.78 3.90 7.78
N GLN A 123 2.97 4.49 7.68
CA GLN A 123 4.12 4.10 8.51
C GLN A 123 3.90 4.32 10.01
N GLU A 124 3.20 5.39 10.39
CA GLU A 124 2.90 5.80 11.76
C GLU A 124 1.42 5.45 12.07
N ALA A 125 1.18 4.20 12.43
CA ALA A 125 -0.17 3.68 12.70
C ALA A 125 -0.85 4.43 13.86
N GLU A 126 -0.08 4.85 14.86
CA GLU A 126 -0.55 5.57 16.04
C GLU A 126 -1.24 6.90 15.73
N LYS A 127 -0.94 7.52 14.58
CA LYS A 127 -1.53 8.80 14.18
C LYS A 127 -2.91 8.65 13.52
N GLN A 128 -3.40 7.43 13.32
CA GLN A 128 -4.70 7.17 12.69
C GLN A 128 -5.83 6.92 13.68
N PHE A 129 -5.53 6.53 14.92
CA PHE A 129 -6.56 6.20 15.91
C PHE A 129 -7.17 7.46 16.52
N ILE A 130 -8.50 7.52 16.53
CA ILE A 130 -9.27 8.69 17.00
C ILE A 130 -10.09 8.35 18.25
N ARG A 131 -10.45 7.08 18.44
CA ARG A 131 -11.31 6.62 19.53
C ARG A 131 -10.55 6.22 20.79
N VAL A 132 -11.31 6.13 21.88
CA VAL A 132 -10.76 5.89 23.22
C VAL A 132 -10.49 4.40 23.44
N SER A 133 -11.21 3.52 22.76
CA SER A 133 -11.05 2.06 22.82
C SER A 133 -11.01 1.39 21.44
N LEU A 134 -10.42 0.19 21.36
CA LEU A 134 -10.43 -0.63 20.14
C LEU A 134 -11.86 -0.95 19.69
N ARG A 135 -12.76 -1.24 20.65
CA ARG A 135 -14.19 -1.48 20.40
C ARG A 135 -14.82 -0.35 19.60
N GLU A 136 -14.61 0.89 20.04
CA GLU A 136 -15.14 2.07 19.37
C GLU A 136 -14.47 2.32 18.01
N GLU A 137 -13.15 2.15 17.94
CA GLU A 137 -12.36 2.34 16.72
C GLU A 137 -12.81 1.37 15.62
N LEU A 138 -12.98 0.10 15.97
CA LEU A 138 -13.44 -0.97 15.06
C LEU A 138 -14.96 -1.00 14.88
N GLN A 139 -15.70 -0.18 15.63
CA GLN A 139 -17.16 -0.11 15.61
C GLN A 139 -17.84 -1.46 15.88
N LEU A 140 -17.35 -2.20 16.89
CA LEU A 140 -17.82 -3.56 17.20
C LEU A 140 -19.24 -3.61 17.77
N ASP A 141 -19.78 -2.47 18.23
CA ASP A 141 -21.17 -2.38 18.72
C ASP A 141 -22.17 -2.08 17.59
N GLY A 142 -21.71 -2.05 16.34
CA GLY A 142 -22.57 -1.87 15.16
C GLY A 142 -23.50 -3.07 14.92
N PRO A 143 -24.62 -2.89 14.18
CA PRO A 143 -25.63 -3.93 13.99
C PRO A 143 -25.20 -5.08 13.05
N ASP A 144 -24.06 -4.95 12.37
CA ASP A 144 -23.54 -5.93 11.41
C ASP A 144 -22.81 -7.07 12.15
N SER A 145 -23.57 -8.08 12.57
CA SER A 145 -23.07 -9.22 13.34
C SER A 145 -22.04 -10.06 12.58
N GLU A 146 -22.18 -10.20 11.25
CA GLU A 146 -21.23 -10.94 10.42
C GLU A 146 -19.89 -10.21 10.34
N ARG A 147 -19.91 -8.90 10.07
CA ARG A 147 -18.70 -8.08 10.11
C ARG A 147 -18.01 -8.16 11.46
N ASN A 148 -18.77 -8.03 12.55
CA ASN A 148 -18.20 -8.04 13.90
C ASN A 148 -17.57 -9.40 14.22
N GLN A 149 -18.21 -10.51 13.83
CA GLN A 149 -17.63 -11.86 13.98
C GLN A 149 -16.30 -12.01 13.23
N ARG A 150 -16.22 -11.51 11.99
CA ARG A 150 -14.96 -11.53 11.22
C ARG A 150 -13.86 -10.71 11.91
N ILE A 151 -14.20 -9.55 12.47
CA ILE A 151 -13.24 -8.74 13.22
C ILE A 151 -12.77 -9.46 14.48
N PHE A 152 -13.68 -10.07 15.25
CA PHE A 152 -13.30 -10.84 16.44
C PHE A 152 -12.41 -12.06 16.10
N GLN A 153 -12.67 -12.74 14.97
CA GLN A 153 -11.81 -13.82 14.50
C GLN A 153 -10.40 -13.31 14.18
N ALA A 154 -10.27 -12.16 13.51
CA ALA A 154 -8.97 -11.54 13.25
C ALA A 154 -8.25 -11.14 14.55
N LEU A 155 -8.96 -10.49 15.48
CA LEU A 155 -8.40 -10.12 16.78
C LEU A 155 -7.92 -11.34 17.56
N ARG A 156 -8.66 -12.46 17.53
CA ARG A 156 -8.22 -13.72 18.14
C ARG A 156 -6.99 -14.30 17.46
N TYR A 157 -6.96 -14.30 16.13
CA TYR A 157 -5.81 -14.80 15.36
C TYR A 157 -4.51 -14.05 15.69
N PHE A 158 -4.61 -12.77 16.04
CA PHE A 158 -3.46 -11.93 16.43
C PHE A 158 -3.30 -11.75 17.95
N ASP A 159 -4.00 -12.53 18.78
CA ASP A 159 -3.94 -12.45 20.24
C ASP A 159 -4.29 -11.06 20.82
N LEU A 160 -5.21 -10.34 20.17
CA LEU A 160 -5.68 -8.99 20.53
C LEU A 160 -7.09 -8.95 21.12
N GLU A 161 -7.78 -10.09 21.24
CA GLU A 161 -9.15 -10.16 21.74
C GLU A 161 -9.32 -9.58 23.16
N GLN A 162 -8.30 -9.75 24.04
CA GLN A 162 -8.31 -9.23 25.41
C GLN A 162 -8.01 -7.72 25.48
N ALA A 163 -7.70 -7.08 24.35
CA ALA A 163 -7.41 -5.66 24.25
C ALA A 163 -8.60 -4.83 23.74
N VAL A 164 -9.74 -5.45 23.42
CA VAL A 164 -10.91 -4.79 22.82
C VAL A 164 -11.38 -3.56 23.58
N ASP A 165 -11.33 -3.59 24.92
CA ASP A 165 -11.76 -2.47 25.75
C ASP A 165 -10.59 -1.55 26.18
N LYS A 166 -9.37 -1.81 25.69
CA LYS A 166 -8.18 -0.97 25.92
C LYS A 166 -8.10 0.15 24.90
N SER A 167 -7.30 1.17 25.22
CA SER A 167 -6.97 2.23 24.28
C SER A 167 -5.97 1.76 23.22
N PRO A 168 -6.09 2.19 21.94
CA PRO A 168 -5.09 1.89 20.90
C PRO A 168 -3.67 2.33 21.29
N TYR A 169 -3.53 3.36 22.13
CA TYR A 169 -2.25 3.85 22.62
C TYR A 169 -1.61 2.97 23.71
N GLN A 170 -2.32 1.97 24.22
CA GLN A 170 -1.78 0.96 25.16
C GLN A 170 -1.22 -0.28 24.44
N LEU A 171 -1.41 -0.37 23.12
CA LEU A 171 -0.83 -1.42 22.29
C LEU A 171 0.64 -1.12 21.98
N SER A 172 1.44 -2.17 21.79
CA SER A 172 2.78 -1.99 21.20
C SER A 172 2.68 -1.50 19.75
N GLY A 173 3.71 -0.85 19.22
CA GLY A 173 3.70 -0.34 17.84
C GLY A 173 3.48 -1.44 16.78
N GLY A 174 3.90 -2.68 17.05
CA GLY A 174 3.59 -3.83 16.19
C GLY A 174 2.10 -4.19 16.22
N GLN A 175 1.49 -4.21 17.40
CA GLN A 175 0.06 -4.45 17.56
C GLN A 175 -0.80 -3.32 16.98
N GLN A 176 -0.33 -2.07 17.05
CA GLN A 176 -0.97 -0.94 16.38
C GLN A 176 -0.99 -1.12 14.86
N LYS A 177 0.09 -1.63 14.26
CA LYS A 177 0.13 -1.96 12.82
C LYS A 177 -0.75 -3.14 12.44
N ILE A 178 -1.00 -4.07 13.36
CA ILE A 178 -1.95 -5.18 13.15
C ILE A 178 -3.40 -4.66 13.20
N LEU A 179 -3.68 -3.71 14.10
CA LEU A 179 -5.01 -3.13 14.28
C LEU A 179 -5.45 -2.24 13.09
N GLN A 180 -4.49 -1.59 12.44
CA GLN A 180 -4.65 -0.71 11.28
C GLN A 180 -5.15 -1.46 10.03
#